data_AF-A0A4S3M2B7-F1
#
_entry.id   AF-A0A4S3M2B7-F1
#
_cell.length_a   1.000
_cell.length_b   1.000
_cell.length_c   1.000
_cell.angle_alpha   90.00
_cell.angle_beta   90.00
_cell.angle_gamma   90.00
#
_symmetry.space_group_name_H-M   'P 1'
#
loop_
_entity.id
_entity.type
_entity.pdbx_description
1 polymer ?
#
loop_
_entity_poly.entity_id
_entity_poly.type
_entity_poly.pdbx_seq_one_letter_code
_entity_poly.pdbx_strand_id
1 'polypeptide(L)'
;MKIDELIAKAQSLEKPGAITPEQVEKAWNDRYMAITSKEEAFYFLCCINLLNAAIKRKVFKKEIYYGGIKKPLSLFLLQLIESEGQYVDDFYLNPEEGPCLYIELNGLQFTFHNVNSKEPVVKEFMESEGNQIKDWKGIRLQWVAGELFEIARERNSSRDEFGV
;
A
#
# COMPACT_ATOMS: atom_id res chain seq x y z
N MET A 1 -16.47 0.07 10.89
CA MET A 1 -16.44 1.14 9.88
C MET A 1 -16.22 0.50 8.52
N LYS A 2 -17.02 0.86 7.52
CA LYS A 2 -16.90 0.31 6.16
C LYS A 2 -15.86 1.10 5.35
N ILE A 3 -15.30 0.49 4.29
CA ILE A 3 -14.32 1.13 3.42
C ILE A 3 -14.88 2.42 2.79
N ASP A 4 -16.16 2.43 2.41
CA ASP A 4 -16.81 3.60 1.82
C ASP A 4 -16.85 4.81 2.77
N GLU A 5 -17.07 4.57 4.07
CA GLU A 5 -17.06 5.61 5.10
C GLU A 5 -15.64 6.21 5.25
N LEU A 6 -14.60 5.38 5.12
CA LEU A 6 -13.21 5.84 5.13
C LEU A 6 -12.84 6.66 3.90
N ILE A 7 -13.33 6.28 2.71
CA ILE A 7 -13.11 7.05 1.48
C ILE A 7 -13.72 8.44 1.63
N ALA A 8 -14.97 8.52 2.07
CA ALA A 8 -15.65 9.80 2.30
C ALA A 8 -14.89 10.66 3.31
N LYS A 9 -14.42 10.05 4.40
CA LYS A 9 -13.60 10.73 5.41
C LYS A 9 -12.26 11.22 4.84
N ALA A 10 -11.55 10.39 4.07
CA ALA A 10 -10.26 10.76 3.46
C ALA A 10 -10.38 11.97 2.52
N GLN A 11 -11.53 12.13 1.86
CA GLN A 11 -11.84 13.26 1.00
C GLN A 11 -12.23 14.52 1.78
N SER A 12 -12.84 14.39 2.96
CA SER A 12 -13.34 15.51 3.75
C SER A 12 -12.36 16.05 4.79
N LEU A 13 -11.30 15.31 5.12
CA LEU A 13 -10.35 15.71 6.15
C LEU A 13 -9.60 16.99 5.75
N GLU A 14 -9.34 17.86 6.72
CA GLU A 14 -8.45 19.02 6.53
C GLU A 14 -7.01 18.73 6.96
N LYS A 15 -6.81 17.66 7.74
CA LYS A 15 -5.52 17.24 8.28
C LYS A 15 -5.42 15.72 8.41
N PRO A 16 -4.20 15.13 8.40
CA PRO A 16 -4.02 13.71 8.63
C PRO A 16 -4.56 13.25 9.99
N GLY A 17 -5.18 12.08 10.02
CA GLY A 17 -5.67 11.40 11.22
C GLY A 17 -4.55 10.89 12.14
N ALA A 18 -4.94 10.29 13.26
CA ALA A 18 -3.99 9.74 14.22
C ALA A 18 -3.24 8.53 13.66
N ILE A 19 -1.99 8.37 14.10
CA ILE A 19 -1.15 7.18 13.90
C ILE A 19 -0.45 6.96 15.23
N THR A 20 -0.58 5.76 15.81
CA THR A 20 0.01 5.42 17.10
C THR A 20 1.36 4.69 16.93
N PRO A 21 2.25 4.70 17.95
CA PRO A 21 3.47 3.90 17.92
C PRO A 21 3.21 2.40 17.75
N GLU A 22 2.19 1.85 18.40
CA GLU A 22 1.82 0.42 18.28
C GLU A 22 1.47 0.04 16.84
N GLN A 23 0.72 0.90 16.13
CA GLN A 23 0.40 0.70 14.72
C GLN A 23 1.66 0.68 13.85
N VAL A 24 2.58 1.62 14.10
CA VAL A 24 3.84 1.71 13.36
C VAL A 24 4.71 0.49 13.62
N GLU A 25 4.85 0.07 14.88
CA GLU A 25 5.63 -1.11 15.26
C GLU A 25 5.06 -2.38 14.60
N LYS A 26 3.75 -2.59 14.69
CA LYS A 26 3.09 -3.76 14.10
C LYS A 26 3.22 -3.78 12.57
N ALA A 27 2.89 -2.67 11.91
CA ALA A 27 3.05 -2.55 10.46
C ALA A 27 4.52 -2.70 10.03
N TRP A 28 5.46 -2.22 10.84
CA TRP A 28 6.88 -2.44 10.59
C TRP A 28 7.19 -3.92 10.63
N ASN A 29 6.84 -4.65 11.69
CA ASN A 29 7.15 -6.07 11.82
C ASN A 29 6.51 -6.92 10.71
N ASP A 30 5.30 -6.58 10.27
CA ASP A 30 4.55 -7.37 9.30
C ASP A 30 4.86 -7.04 7.84
N ARG A 31 5.65 -5.99 7.54
CA ARG A 31 5.92 -5.52 6.16
C ARG A 31 6.63 -6.54 5.25
N TYR A 32 7.09 -7.66 5.77
CA TYR A 32 7.71 -8.76 5.01
C TYR A 32 6.87 -10.03 4.99
N MET A 33 5.58 -9.93 5.36
CA MET A 33 4.66 -11.06 5.28
C MET A 33 4.62 -11.65 3.86
N ALA A 34 4.36 -12.96 3.78
CA ALA A 34 4.01 -13.59 2.52
C ALA A 34 2.63 -13.13 2.07
N ILE A 35 2.47 -12.90 0.77
CA ILE A 35 1.21 -12.47 0.17
C ILE A 35 0.78 -13.56 -0.80
N THR A 36 -0.33 -14.22 -0.49
CA THR A 36 -0.89 -15.35 -1.26
C THR A 36 -2.38 -15.17 -1.54
N SER A 37 -2.96 -14.06 -1.09
CA SER A 37 -4.38 -13.72 -1.22
C SER A 37 -4.58 -12.20 -1.37
N LYS A 38 -5.79 -11.80 -1.80
CA LYS A 38 -6.18 -10.38 -1.87
C LYS A 38 -6.25 -9.74 -0.49
N GLU A 39 -6.65 -10.49 0.53
CA GLU A 39 -6.74 -10.04 1.92
C GLU A 39 -5.34 -9.73 2.50
N GLU A 40 -4.36 -10.60 2.25
CA GLU A 40 -2.97 -10.36 2.66
C GLU A 40 -2.37 -9.19 1.88
N ALA A 41 -2.65 -9.08 0.58
CA ALA A 41 -2.24 -7.92 -0.21
C ALA A 41 -2.84 -6.63 0.35
N PHE A 42 -4.13 -6.65 0.74
CA PHE A 42 -4.79 -5.52 1.35
C PHE A 42 -4.13 -5.12 2.67
N TYR A 43 -3.86 -6.08 3.56
CA TYR A 43 -3.18 -5.83 4.82
C TYR A 43 -1.77 -5.26 4.59
N PHE A 44 -0.99 -5.87 3.71
CA PHE A 44 0.33 -5.39 3.31
C PHE A 44 0.30 -3.95 2.80
N LEU A 45 -0.60 -3.62 1.86
CA LEU A 45 -0.71 -2.27 1.31
C LEU A 45 -1.08 -1.24 2.37
N CYS A 46 -1.93 -1.62 3.34
CA CYS A 46 -2.26 -0.78 4.49
C CYS A 46 -1.05 -0.56 5.41
N CYS A 47 -0.23 -1.59 5.66
CA CYS A 47 1.04 -1.46 6.38
C CYS A 47 1.98 -0.45 5.68
N ILE A 48 2.21 -0.62 4.37
CA ILE A 48 3.11 0.27 3.62
C ILE A 48 2.55 1.71 3.54
N ASN A 49 1.23 1.89 3.38
CA ASN A 49 0.58 3.20 3.40
C ASN A 49 0.72 3.90 4.77
N LEU A 50 0.52 3.15 5.86
CA LEU A 50 0.74 3.64 7.22
C LEU A 50 2.19 4.08 7.44
N LEU A 51 3.16 3.25 7.08
CA LEU A 51 4.58 3.57 7.25
C LEU A 51 4.99 4.79 6.43
N ASN A 52 4.47 4.94 5.20
CA ASN A 52 4.70 6.13 4.38
C ASN A 52 4.08 7.41 4.96
N ALA A 53 2.95 7.30 5.66
CA ALA A 53 2.35 8.42 6.40
C ALA A 53 3.13 8.72 7.70
N ALA A 54 3.60 7.68 8.39
CA ALA A 54 4.30 7.76 9.66
C ALA A 54 5.70 8.38 9.53
N ILE A 55 6.47 8.03 8.49
CA ILE A 55 7.87 8.50 8.34
C ILE A 55 7.98 10.03 8.18
N LYS A 56 6.89 10.68 7.78
CA LYS A 56 6.77 12.14 7.68
C LYS A 56 6.64 12.82 9.06
N ARG A 57 6.28 12.07 10.11
CA ARG A 57 6.08 12.57 11.48
C ARG A 57 7.38 12.50 12.27
N LYS A 58 7.70 13.57 13.00
CA LYS A 58 8.95 13.69 13.77
C LYS A 58 9.16 12.55 14.77
N VAL A 59 8.08 12.07 15.40
CA VAL A 59 8.12 11.02 16.43
C VAL A 59 8.66 9.69 15.90
N PHE A 60 8.40 9.34 14.62
CA PHE A 60 8.77 8.04 14.06
C PHE A 60 10.10 8.05 13.27
N LYS A 61 10.76 9.20 13.13
CA LYS A 61 11.97 9.33 12.29
C LYS A 61 13.16 8.47 12.73
N LYS A 62 13.20 8.04 14.00
CA LYS A 62 14.25 7.17 14.54
C LYS A 62 13.90 5.69 14.47
N GLU A 63 12.63 5.36 14.26
CA GLU A 63 12.11 4.00 14.33
C GLU A 63 12.05 3.35 12.94
N ILE A 64 11.77 4.15 11.91
CA ILE A 64 11.57 3.66 10.54
C ILE A 64 12.38 4.47 9.53
N TYR A 65 12.70 3.84 8.39
CA TYR A 65 13.50 4.45 7.31
C TYR A 65 13.01 4.02 5.93
N TYR A 66 13.23 4.86 4.92
CA TYR A 66 12.69 4.66 3.57
C TYR A 66 13.09 3.32 2.94
N GLY A 67 14.36 2.91 3.07
CA GLY A 67 14.82 1.62 2.53
C GLY A 67 14.04 0.42 3.09
N GLY A 68 13.62 0.49 4.36
CA GLY A 68 12.85 -0.55 5.02
C GLY A 68 11.40 -0.63 4.55
N ILE A 69 10.86 0.45 3.96
CA ILE A 69 9.53 0.52 3.36
C ILE A 69 9.60 0.16 1.86
N LYS A 70 10.63 0.66 1.16
CA LYS A 70 10.78 0.49 -0.29
C LYS A 70 11.14 -0.93 -0.69
N LYS A 71 12.01 -1.60 0.06
CA LYS A 71 12.41 -2.98 -0.25
C LYS A 71 11.23 -3.95 -0.33
N PRO A 72 10.35 -4.08 0.69
CA PRO A 72 9.21 -4.99 0.59
C PRO A 72 8.21 -4.59 -0.49
N LEU A 73 8.00 -3.29 -0.71
CA LEU A 73 7.15 -2.81 -1.81
C LEU A 73 7.70 -3.21 -3.19
N SER A 74 9.02 -3.13 -3.40
CA SER A 74 9.65 -3.60 -4.64
C SER A 74 9.46 -5.10 -4.83
N LEU A 75 9.61 -5.91 -3.78
CA LEU A 75 9.36 -7.35 -3.86
C LEU A 75 7.91 -7.65 -4.23
N PHE A 76 6.96 -6.92 -3.64
CA PHE A 76 5.55 -7.06 -3.99
C PHE A 76 5.26 -6.65 -5.44
N LEU A 77 5.88 -5.58 -5.94
CA LEU A 77 5.75 -5.18 -7.35
C LEU A 77 6.24 -6.30 -8.30
N LEU A 78 7.38 -6.92 -8.00
CA LEU A 78 7.87 -8.06 -8.80
C LEU A 78 6.86 -9.21 -8.79
N GLN A 79 6.35 -9.56 -7.61
CA GLN A 79 5.33 -10.58 -7.46
C GLN A 79 4.06 -10.26 -8.25
N LEU A 80 3.60 -9.00 -8.25
CA LEU A 80 2.43 -8.58 -9.03
C LEU A 80 2.66 -8.75 -10.53
N ILE A 81 3.84 -8.38 -11.03
CA ILE A 81 4.17 -8.55 -12.45
C ILE A 81 4.23 -10.04 -12.81
N GLU A 82 4.92 -10.86 -12.01
CA GLU A 82 5.07 -12.31 -12.24
C GLU A 82 3.74 -13.08 -12.15
N SER A 83 2.81 -12.62 -11.32
CA SER A 83 1.49 -13.23 -11.13
C SER A 83 0.38 -12.57 -11.94
N GLU A 84 0.73 -11.70 -12.90
CA GLU A 84 -0.24 -10.96 -13.72
C GLU A 84 -1.32 -10.24 -12.89
N GLY A 85 -0.95 -9.72 -11.73
CA GLY A 85 -1.84 -8.95 -10.86
C GLY A 85 -2.84 -9.76 -10.03
N GLN A 86 -2.68 -11.08 -9.91
CA GLN A 86 -3.63 -12.00 -9.24
C GLN A 86 -4.14 -11.53 -7.86
N TYR A 87 -3.33 -10.79 -7.10
CA TYR A 87 -3.63 -10.38 -5.71
C TYR A 87 -4.27 -9.00 -5.57
N VAL A 88 -4.54 -8.31 -6.67
CA VAL A 88 -5.12 -6.96 -6.68
C VAL A 88 -6.29 -6.90 -7.67
N ASP A 89 -7.02 -5.79 -7.68
CA ASP A 89 -8.06 -5.56 -8.69
C ASP A 89 -7.45 -5.02 -9.98
N ASP A 90 -6.40 -4.19 -9.85
CA ASP A 90 -5.61 -3.66 -10.95
C ASP A 90 -4.29 -3.05 -10.44
N PHE A 91 -3.29 -2.89 -11.29
CA PHE A 91 -2.11 -2.09 -11.00
C PHE A 91 -1.44 -1.53 -12.25
N TYR A 92 -0.79 -0.38 -12.12
CA TYR A 92 -0.03 0.23 -13.20
C TYR A 92 1.12 1.09 -12.66
N LEU A 93 2.10 1.34 -13.53
CA LEU A 93 3.24 2.22 -13.28
C LEU A 93 3.15 3.44 -14.18
N ASN A 94 3.03 4.61 -13.56
CA ASN A 94 3.17 5.88 -14.27
C ASN A 94 4.65 6.34 -14.20
N PRO A 95 5.35 6.55 -15.33
CA PRO A 95 6.74 6.99 -15.35
C PRO A 95 6.99 8.46 -14.95
N GLU A 96 5.96 9.30 -14.86
CA GLU A 96 6.12 10.75 -14.68
C GLU A 96 6.80 11.16 -13.36
N GLU A 97 7.78 12.09 -13.44
CA GLU A 97 8.57 12.66 -12.33
C GLU A 97 9.11 11.63 -11.30
N GLY A 98 9.35 10.40 -11.74
CA GLY A 98 9.80 9.28 -10.92
C GLY A 98 8.72 8.19 -10.84
N PRO A 99 9.03 6.93 -11.23
CA PRO A 99 8.01 5.91 -11.41
C PRO A 99 7.13 5.74 -10.18
N CYS A 100 5.82 5.89 -10.38
CA CYS A 100 4.81 5.82 -9.36
C CYS A 100 3.94 4.58 -9.60
N LEU A 101 3.89 3.71 -8.60
CA LEU A 101 3.04 2.52 -8.59
C LEU A 101 1.67 2.88 -8.07
N TYR A 102 0.65 2.58 -8.87
CA TYR A 102 -0.75 2.67 -8.53
C TYR A 102 -1.31 1.26 -8.42
N ILE A 103 -2.05 0.99 -7.34
CA ILE A 103 -2.68 -0.31 -7.09
C ILE A 103 -4.12 -0.07 -6.69
N GLU A 104 -5.04 -0.72 -7.40
CA GLU A 104 -6.45 -0.76 -7.07
C GLU A 104 -6.76 -2.03 -6.29
N LEU A 105 -7.39 -1.86 -5.12
CA LEU A 105 -7.87 -2.98 -4.33
C LEU A 105 -9.00 -2.53 -3.40
N ASN A 106 -10.11 -3.27 -3.40
CA ASN A 106 -11.27 -2.99 -2.55
C ASN A 106 -11.85 -1.57 -2.76
N GLY A 107 -11.81 -1.08 -4.01
CA GLY A 107 -12.26 0.27 -4.36
C GLY A 107 -11.30 1.41 -3.94
N LEU A 108 -10.14 1.08 -3.36
CA LEU A 108 -9.11 2.02 -2.95
C LEU A 108 -7.97 2.05 -3.96
N GLN A 109 -7.41 3.24 -4.19
CA GLN A 109 -6.23 3.42 -5.03
C GLN A 109 -5.02 3.78 -4.16
N PHE A 110 -4.11 2.83 -3.96
CA PHE A 110 -2.83 3.05 -3.28
C PHE A 110 -1.80 3.62 -4.25
N THR A 111 -1.00 4.57 -3.77
CA THR A 111 0.00 5.27 -4.59
C THR A 111 1.38 5.26 -3.92
N PHE A 112 2.40 4.84 -4.66
CA PHE A 112 3.77 4.79 -4.16
C PHE A 112 4.76 5.36 -5.18
N HIS A 113 5.27 6.56 -4.90
CA HIS A 113 6.27 7.24 -5.74
C HIS A 113 7.65 6.60 -5.63
N ASN A 114 8.50 6.78 -6.64
CA ASN A 114 9.90 6.35 -6.64
C ASN A 114 10.06 4.84 -6.35
N VAL A 115 9.30 4.00 -7.05
CA VAL A 115 9.56 2.55 -7.05
C VAL A 115 10.78 2.23 -7.92
N ASN A 116 11.43 1.10 -7.67
CA ASN A 116 12.65 0.73 -8.38
C ASN A 116 12.34 0.31 -9.82
N SER A 117 12.43 1.25 -10.77
CA SER A 117 12.30 1.00 -12.21
C SER A 117 13.57 0.52 -12.89
N LYS A 118 14.65 0.25 -12.15
CA LYS A 118 15.90 -0.24 -12.76
C LYS A 118 15.87 -1.74 -13.03
N GLU A 119 15.02 -2.49 -12.34
CA GLU A 119 14.83 -3.92 -12.57
C GLU A 119 14.30 -4.17 -13.99
N PRO A 120 14.92 -5.07 -14.78
CA PRO A 120 14.52 -5.33 -16.16
C PRO A 120 13.03 -5.64 -16.32
N VAL A 121 12.51 -6.54 -15.49
CA VAL A 121 11.09 -6.96 -15.52
C VAL A 121 10.12 -5.79 -15.27
N VAL A 122 10.52 -4.82 -14.45
CA VAL A 122 9.71 -3.61 -14.19
C VAL A 122 9.70 -2.70 -15.41
N LYS A 123 10.84 -2.55 -16.11
CA LYS A 123 10.90 -1.79 -17.36
C LYS A 123 10.07 -2.43 -18.46
N GLU A 124 10.22 -3.73 -18.63
CA GLU A 124 9.47 -4.52 -19.61
C GLU A 124 7.97 -4.39 -19.36
N PHE A 125 7.52 -4.49 -18.11
CA PHE A 125 6.12 -4.24 -17.77
C PHE A 125 5.69 -2.81 -18.13
N MET A 126 6.48 -1.79 -17.79
CA MET A 126 6.15 -0.39 -18.09
C MET A 126 5.97 -0.11 -19.59
N GLU A 127 6.68 -0.83 -20.45
CA GLU A 127 6.63 -0.72 -21.92
C GLU A 127 5.58 -1.66 -22.56
N SER A 128 4.98 -2.56 -21.78
CA SER A 128 4.01 -3.55 -22.24
C SER A 128 2.60 -2.96 -22.41
N GLU A 129 1.78 -3.61 -23.22
CA GLU A 129 0.34 -3.30 -23.35
C GLU A 129 -0.46 -3.53 -22.06
N GLY A 130 0.09 -4.30 -21.11
CA GLY A 130 -0.50 -4.55 -19.81
C GLY A 130 -0.45 -3.36 -18.85
N ASN A 131 0.48 -2.42 -19.05
CA ASN A 131 0.60 -1.22 -18.22
C ASN A 131 -0.40 -0.14 -18.64
N GLN A 132 -1.66 -0.30 -18.25
CA GLN A 132 -2.74 0.64 -18.60
C GLN A 132 -2.81 1.79 -17.59
N ILE A 133 -2.15 2.91 -17.90
CA ILE A 133 -2.15 4.10 -17.06
C ILE A 133 -3.56 4.70 -16.97
N LYS A 134 -4.00 5.00 -15.74
CA LYS A 134 -5.32 5.57 -15.42
C LYS A 134 -5.21 6.85 -14.61
N ASP A 135 -6.29 7.62 -14.58
CA ASP A 135 -6.41 8.82 -13.78
C ASP A 135 -6.36 8.51 -12.28
N TRP A 136 -5.67 9.37 -11.53
CA TRP A 136 -5.65 9.30 -10.08
C TRP A 136 -7.02 9.67 -9.50
N LYS A 137 -7.56 8.84 -8.60
CA LYS A 137 -8.89 9.02 -7.99
C LYS A 137 -8.99 10.17 -6.99
N GLY A 138 -7.88 10.85 -6.69
CA GLY A 138 -7.86 12.00 -5.76
C GLY A 138 -7.98 11.64 -4.28
N ILE A 139 -7.95 10.35 -3.92
CA ILE A 139 -8.15 9.89 -2.54
C ILE A 139 -6.82 9.89 -1.78
N ARG A 140 -6.74 10.66 -0.69
CA ARG A 140 -5.53 10.78 0.13
C ARG A 140 -5.49 9.73 1.24
N LEU A 141 -5.25 8.46 0.90
CA LEU A 141 -5.27 7.35 1.87
C LEU A 141 -4.28 7.50 3.03
N GLN A 142 -3.19 8.26 2.86
CA GLN A 142 -2.26 8.57 3.95
C GLN A 142 -2.91 9.36 5.10
N TRP A 143 -4.01 10.08 4.83
CA TRP A 143 -4.71 10.88 5.83
C TRP A 143 -5.58 10.03 6.76
N VAL A 144 -5.98 8.85 6.32
CA VAL A 144 -6.74 7.88 7.13
C VAL A 144 -5.93 6.62 7.43
N ALA A 145 -4.60 6.68 7.30
CA ALA A 145 -3.77 5.49 7.29
C ALA A 145 -3.86 4.65 8.59
N GLY A 146 -3.96 5.30 9.75
CA GLY A 146 -4.13 4.60 11.04
C GLY A 146 -5.43 3.79 11.09
N GLU A 147 -6.54 4.41 10.71
CA GLU A 147 -7.85 3.74 10.70
C GLU A 147 -7.98 2.67 9.62
N LEU A 148 -7.39 2.91 8.45
CA LEU A 148 -7.35 1.95 7.36
C LEU A 148 -6.52 0.72 7.75
N PHE A 149 -5.40 0.91 8.44
CA PHE A 149 -4.60 -0.17 8.99
C PHE A 149 -5.38 -1.03 10.00
N GLU A 150 -6.14 -0.42 10.91
CA GLU A 150 -6.96 -1.18 11.88
C GLU A 150 -7.99 -2.08 11.20
N ILE A 151 -8.71 -1.55 10.22
CA ILE A 151 -9.68 -2.35 9.44
C ILE A 151 -8.99 -3.54 8.76
N ALA A 152 -7.81 -3.31 8.19
CA ALA A 152 -7.08 -4.39 7.52
C ALA A 152 -6.55 -5.42 8.53
N ARG A 153 -6.07 -4.97 9.70
CA ARG A 153 -5.60 -5.82 10.80
C ARG A 153 -6.70 -6.74 11.31
N GLU A 154 -7.87 -6.18 11.62
CA GLU A 154 -9.03 -6.95 12.09
C GLU A 154 -9.46 -8.04 11.10
N ARG A 155 -9.46 -7.72 9.80
CA ARG A 155 -9.77 -8.68 8.73
C ARG A 155 -8.73 -9.78 8.61
N ASN A 156 -7.45 -9.45 8.78
CA ASN A 156 -6.37 -10.42 8.67
C ASN A 156 -6.32 -11.36 9.89
N SER A 157 -6.47 -10.84 11.11
CA SER A 157 -6.52 -11.66 12.34
C SER A 157 -7.73 -12.60 12.38
N SER A 158 -8.85 -12.22 11.77
CA SER A 158 -10.02 -13.08 11.66
C SER A 158 -9.78 -14.31 10.74
N ARG A 159 -8.76 -14.31 9.87
CA ARG A 159 -8.37 -15.54 9.13
C ARG A 159 -7.63 -16.54 10.01
N ASP A 160 -6.72 -16.05 10.87
CA ASP A 160 -5.92 -16.91 11.73
C ASP A 160 -6.78 -17.67 12.76
N GLU A 161 -7.90 -17.08 13.19
CA GLU A 161 -8.84 -17.70 14.14
C GLU A 161 -9.83 -18.67 13.49
N PHE A 162 -10.10 -18.56 12.19
CA PHE A 162 -11.11 -19.36 11.50
C PHE A 162 -10.59 -20.26 10.36
N GLY A 163 -9.28 -20.25 10.09
CA GLY A 163 -8.58 -21.28 9.33
C GLY A 163 -9.25 -21.70 8.02
N VAL A 164 -9.57 -20.73 7.15
CA VAL A 164 -9.99 -20.98 5.76
C VAL A 164 -8.82 -20.74 4.82
#